data_AF-A0A2V9HIR9-F1
#
_entry.id   AF-A0A2V9HIR9-F1
#
_cell.length_a   1.000
_cell.length_b   1.000
_cell.length_c   1.000
_cell.angle_alpha   90.00
_cell.angle_beta   90.00
_cell.angle_gamma   90.00
#
_symmetry.space_group_name_H-M   'P 1'
#
loop_
_entity.id
_entity.type
_entity.pdbx_description
1 polymer ?
#
loop_
_entity_poly.entity_id
_entity_poly.type
_entity_poly.pdbx_seq_one_letter_code
_entity_poly.pdbx_strand_id
1 'polypeptide(L)'
;MRFRNGLKARACKICEASTKASKLPRRGRKTIPQMNKPAAHPYPLASAFFCVSLNPAIDTRLIVNGFLAGRVNRVAEVYRNPGGKAAHVAMALKGLGATPTWIGFSGGATGRELLAGLRLLEIETMAGRSYRDP
;
A
#
# COMPACT_ATOMS: atom_id res chain seq x y z
N MET A 1 -22.24 31.33 20.99
CA MET A 1 -20.92 31.74 21.53
C MET A 1 -20.19 30.48 22.02
N ARG A 2 -18.94 30.28 21.56
CA ARG A 2 -17.92 29.28 21.98
C ARG A 2 -18.07 27.81 21.53
N PHE A 3 -17.41 27.52 20.41
CA PHE A 3 -16.77 26.23 20.14
C PHE A 3 -15.72 25.92 21.21
N ARG A 4 -15.66 24.67 21.69
CA ARG A 4 -14.54 24.14 22.48
C ARG A 4 -14.11 22.78 21.94
N ASN A 5 -12.98 22.81 21.23
CA ASN A 5 -12.12 21.66 20.96
C ASN A 5 -11.60 21.06 22.27
N GLY A 6 -11.49 19.74 22.34
CA GLY A 6 -10.96 19.04 23.51
C GLY A 6 -10.66 17.57 23.26
N LEU A 7 -9.71 17.28 22.35
CA LEU A 7 -9.02 15.99 22.35
C LEU A 7 -8.26 15.86 23.68
N LYS A 8 -8.67 14.90 24.53
CA LYS A 8 -7.89 14.47 25.68
C LYS A 8 -7.12 13.20 25.31
N ALA A 9 -5.79 13.30 25.26
CA ALA A 9 -4.90 12.15 25.21
C ALA A 9 -4.99 11.38 26.55
N ARG A 10 -5.29 10.08 26.51
CA ARG A 10 -5.20 9.19 27.67
C ARG A 10 -3.76 8.68 27.78
N ALA A 11 -3.10 9.01 28.89
CA ALA A 11 -1.78 8.50 29.24
C ALA A 11 -1.90 7.08 29.82
N CYS A 12 -1.15 6.13 29.23
CA CYS A 12 -0.94 4.80 29.81
C CYS A 12 0.22 4.90 30.80
N LYS A 13 -0.08 4.69 32.09
CA LYS A 13 0.93 4.42 33.12
C LYS A 13 1.50 3.04 32.86
N ILE A 14 2.83 2.91 32.88
CA ILE A 14 3.62 1.84 33.53
C ILE A 14 5.05 1.85 32.96
N CYS A 15 6.02 2.07 33.86
CA CYS A 15 7.38 1.51 33.93
C CYS A 15 8.43 2.58 34.28
N GLU A 16 8.76 2.64 35.57
CA GLU A 16 9.94 3.30 36.11
C GLU A 16 11.22 2.62 35.61
N ALA A 17 12.26 3.43 35.39
CA ALA A 17 13.56 2.98 34.90
C ALA A 17 14.32 2.21 35.99
N SER A 18 14.51 0.90 35.77
CA SER A 18 15.41 0.08 36.60
C SER A 18 16.79 -0.01 35.96
N THR A 19 17.73 0.78 36.49
CA THR A 19 19.16 0.73 36.18
C THR A 19 19.78 -0.54 36.77
N LYS A 20 19.89 -1.61 35.97
CA LYS A 20 20.86 -2.70 36.24
C LYS A 20 21.55 -3.09 34.94
N ALA A 21 22.85 -2.80 34.89
CA ALA A 21 23.75 -3.20 33.82
C ALA A 21 23.88 -4.73 33.77
N SER A 22 23.24 -5.36 32.79
CA SER A 22 23.48 -6.77 32.46
C SER A 22 24.65 -6.88 31.48
N LYS A 23 25.71 -7.58 31.90
CA LYS A 23 26.88 -7.92 31.05
C LYS A 23 26.42 -8.59 29.74
N LEU A 24 26.89 -8.08 28.61
CA LEU A 24 26.71 -8.66 27.28
C LEU A 24 27.33 -10.07 27.21
N PRO A 25 26.63 -11.08 26.64
CA PRO A 25 27.30 -12.31 26.23
C PRO A 25 28.19 -12.02 25.02
N ARG A 26 29.48 -12.30 25.13
CA ARG A 26 30.41 -12.35 23.99
C ARG A 26 29.94 -13.46 23.06
N ARG A 27 29.45 -13.12 21.86
CA ARG A 27 29.03 -14.13 20.88
C ARG A 27 29.49 -13.76 19.48
N GLY A 28 30.53 -14.50 19.05
CA GLY A 28 30.75 -15.01 17.70
C GLY A 28 30.65 -14.04 16.54
N ARG A 29 31.81 -13.72 15.96
CA ARG A 29 31.96 -13.19 14.60
C ARG A 29 31.27 -14.14 13.60
N LYS A 30 30.00 -13.90 13.30
CA LYS A 30 29.39 -14.34 12.04
C LYS A 30 29.09 -13.06 11.26
N THR A 31 29.96 -12.77 10.32
CA THR A 31 29.82 -11.68 9.36
C THR A 31 28.56 -11.96 8.55
N ILE A 32 27.43 -11.35 8.91
CA ILE A 32 26.32 -11.20 7.98
C ILE A 32 26.86 -10.24 6.92
N PRO A 33 26.99 -10.64 5.64
CA PRO A 33 27.38 -9.70 4.59
C PRO A 33 26.37 -8.55 4.63
N GLN A 34 26.86 -7.32 4.77
CA GLN A 34 26.02 -6.14 4.59
C GLN A 34 25.41 -6.23 3.19
N MET A 35 24.13 -6.59 3.10
CA MET A 35 23.41 -6.64 1.85
C MET A 35 23.29 -5.20 1.33
N ASN A 36 24.07 -4.91 0.29
CA ASN A 36 24.04 -3.74 -0.58
C ASN A 36 23.85 -2.39 0.13
N LYS A 37 24.96 -1.81 0.61
CA LYS A 37 25.03 -0.36 0.69
C LYS A 37 25.11 0.15 -0.76
N PRO A 38 24.11 0.88 -1.30
CA PRO A 38 24.19 1.37 -2.67
C PRO A 38 25.43 2.27 -2.77
N ALA A 39 26.26 2.01 -3.77
CA ALA A 39 27.38 2.88 -4.10
C ALA A 39 26.84 4.29 -4.36
N ALA A 40 27.51 5.32 -3.83
CA ALA A 40 27.12 6.70 -4.03
C ALA A 40 27.12 7.02 -5.54
N HIS A 41 25.94 7.16 -6.13
CA HIS A 41 25.80 7.56 -7.53
C HIS A 41 26.05 9.08 -7.66
N PRO A 42 26.82 9.55 -8.66
CA PRO A 42 27.21 10.96 -8.80
C PRO A 42 26.05 11.91 -9.20
N TYR A 43 24.87 11.37 -9.46
CA TYR A 43 23.66 12.09 -9.83
C TYR A 43 22.63 11.87 -8.72
N PRO A 44 21.88 12.91 -8.28
CA PRO A 44 20.73 12.71 -7.41
C PRO A 44 19.73 11.86 -8.20
N LEU A 45 19.80 10.54 -8.04
CA LEU A 45 18.78 9.65 -8.55
C LEU A 45 17.52 10.02 -7.78
N ALA A 46 16.63 10.79 -8.41
CA ALA A 46 15.24 10.74 -8.02
C ALA A 46 14.86 9.26 -8.05
N SER A 47 14.62 8.68 -6.88
CA SER A 47 14.27 7.28 -6.75
C SER A 47 12.92 7.08 -7.42
N ALA A 48 12.92 6.59 -8.65
CA ALA A 48 11.72 6.30 -9.42
C ALA A 48 11.20 4.90 -9.05
N PHE A 49 9.91 4.81 -8.74
CA PHE A 49 9.26 3.55 -8.41
C PHE A 49 8.34 3.12 -9.55
N PHE A 50 8.59 1.92 -10.11
CA PHE A 50 7.75 1.33 -11.13
C PHE A 50 7.03 0.10 -10.57
N CYS A 51 5.70 0.11 -10.61
CA CYS A 51 4.87 -0.98 -10.13
C CYS A 51 4.27 -1.73 -11.32
N VAL A 52 4.84 -2.89 -11.66
CA VAL A 52 4.46 -3.65 -12.86
C VAL A 52 3.41 -4.72 -12.54
N SER A 53 2.29 -4.72 -13.25
CA SER A 53 1.16 -5.64 -13.10
C SER A 53 0.92 -6.45 -14.37
N LEU A 54 1.15 -7.77 -14.30
CA LEU A 54 0.75 -8.70 -15.36
C LEU A 54 -0.71 -9.15 -15.23
N ASN A 55 -1.28 -9.05 -14.02
CA ASN A 55 -2.67 -9.41 -13.74
C ASN A 55 -3.36 -8.28 -12.97
N PRO A 56 -3.73 -7.18 -13.65
CA PRO A 56 -4.55 -6.13 -13.06
C PRO A 56 -5.93 -6.64 -12.69
N ALA A 57 -6.52 -6.09 -11.63
CA ALA A 57 -7.87 -6.45 -11.18
C ALA A 57 -8.62 -5.25 -10.63
N ILE A 58 -9.93 -5.39 -10.47
CA ILE A 58 -10.72 -4.51 -9.60
C ILE A 58 -11.05 -5.31 -8.34
N ASP A 59 -10.52 -4.88 -7.22
CA ASP A 59 -10.81 -5.47 -5.93
C ASP A 59 -12.19 -4.98 -5.48
N THR A 60 -13.13 -5.91 -5.27
CA THR A 60 -14.49 -5.61 -4.82
C THR A 60 -14.67 -6.08 -3.38
N ARG A 61 -14.92 -5.13 -2.48
CA ARG A 61 -15.26 -5.41 -1.09
C ARG A 61 -16.77 -5.24 -0.91
N LEU A 62 -17.41 -6.29 -0.43
CA LEU A 62 -18.84 -6.31 -0.12
C LEU A 62 -19.03 -6.26 1.39
N ILE A 63 -19.86 -5.33 1.86
CA ILE A 63 -20.31 -5.29 3.25
C ILE A 63 -21.68 -5.95 3.31
N VAL A 64 -21.81 -6.99 4.14
CA VAL A 64 -23.05 -7.77 4.32
C VAL A 64 -23.44 -7.76 5.79
N ASN A 65 -24.73 -7.62 6.06
CA ASN A 65 -25.27 -7.67 7.43
C ASN A 65 -25.51 -9.14 7.83
N GLY A 66 -24.46 -9.78 8.35
CA GLY A 66 -24.50 -11.19 8.73
C GLY A 66 -24.26 -12.10 7.53
N PHE A 67 -23.03 -12.60 7.39
CA PHE A 67 -22.68 -13.56 6.36
C PHE A 67 -23.19 -14.96 6.72
N LEU A 68 -24.03 -15.54 5.86
CA LEU A 68 -24.56 -16.89 6.01
C LEU A 68 -24.09 -17.76 4.83
N ALA A 69 -23.19 -18.70 5.10
CA ALA A 69 -22.69 -19.63 4.09
C ALA A 69 -23.81 -20.53 3.55
N GLY A 70 -23.78 -20.82 2.25
CA GLY A 70 -24.80 -21.64 1.57
C GLY A 70 -26.16 -20.96 1.36
N ARG A 71 -26.30 -19.67 1.70
CA ARG A 71 -27.52 -18.88 1.45
C ARG A 71 -27.23 -17.67 0.55
N VAL A 72 -28.29 -17.09 0.00
CA VAL A 72 -28.22 -15.79 -0.68
C VAL A 72 -27.98 -14.70 0.37
N ASN A 73 -26.90 -13.95 0.21
CA ASN A 73 -26.53 -12.83 1.07
C ASN A 73 -26.85 -11.51 0.35
N ARG A 74 -27.61 -10.61 0.99
CA ARG A 74 -27.89 -9.27 0.45
C ARG A 74 -26.79 -8.30 0.88
N VAL A 75 -26.22 -7.59 -0.09
CA VAL A 75 -25.14 -6.64 0.14
C VAL A 75 -25.71 -5.29 0.60
N ALA A 76 -25.14 -4.74 1.67
CA ALA A 76 -25.46 -3.40 2.16
C ALA A 76 -24.64 -2.33 1.44
N GLU A 77 -23.34 -2.57 1.25
CA GLU A 77 -22.44 -1.63 0.58
C GLU A 77 -21.44 -2.36 -0.33
N VAL A 78 -21.07 -1.70 -1.43
CA VAL A 78 -20.11 -2.20 -2.42
C VAL A 78 -19.01 -1.17 -2.60
N TYR A 79 -17.76 -1.58 -2.37
CA TYR A 79 -16.57 -0.78 -2.64
C TYR A 79 -15.76 -1.45 -3.74
N ARG A 80 -15.36 -0.66 -4.75
CA ARG A 80 -14.57 -1.13 -5.88
C ARG A 80 -13.33 -0.26 -6.01
N ASN A 81 -12.16 -0.88 -6.00
CA ASN A 81 -10.88 -0.19 -6.02
C ASN A 81 -9.91 -0.84 -7.02
N PRO A 82 -8.93 -0.07 -7.53
CA PRO A 82 -7.84 -0.66 -8.30
C PRO A 82 -7.12 -1.74 -7.51
N GLY A 83 -7.04 -2.92 -8.10
CA GLY A 83 -6.55 -4.13 -7.47
C GLY A 83 -5.33 -4.73 -8.15
N GLY A 84 -4.87 -5.83 -7.58
CA GLY A 84 -3.62 -6.49 -7.95
C GLY A 84 -2.42 -5.95 -7.16
N LYS A 85 -1.40 -6.78 -7.02
CA LYS A 85 -0.26 -6.50 -6.12
C LYS A 85 0.44 -5.18 -6.46
N ALA A 86 0.67 -4.91 -7.74
CA ALA A 86 1.32 -3.68 -8.19
C ALA A 86 0.50 -2.43 -7.86
N ALA A 87 -0.83 -2.48 -7.98
CA ALA A 87 -1.68 -1.35 -7.60
C ALA A 87 -1.59 -1.07 -6.09
N HIS A 88 -1.60 -2.12 -5.26
CA HIS A 88 -1.43 -1.98 -3.81
C HIS A 88 -0.07 -1.42 -3.41
N VAL A 89 1.01 -1.87 -4.06
CA VAL A 89 2.35 -1.30 -3.84
C VAL A 89 2.40 0.17 -4.25
N ALA A 90 1.81 0.54 -5.40
CA ALA A 90 1.74 1.93 -5.83
C ALA A 90 0.96 2.80 -4.84
N MET A 91 -0.18 2.31 -4.34
CA MET A 91 -0.96 3.02 -3.31
C MET A 91 -0.18 3.20 -2.00
N ALA A 92 0.54 2.17 -1.55
CA ALA A 92 1.37 2.26 -0.35
C ALA A 92 2.51 3.28 -0.52
N LEU A 93 3.20 3.24 -1.67
CA LEU A 93 4.25 4.21 -2.00
C LEU A 93 3.72 5.64 -2.07
N LYS A 94 2.56 5.85 -2.70
CA LYS A 94 1.88 7.16 -2.73
C LYS A 94 1.56 7.66 -1.33
N GLY A 95 1.05 6.80 -0.45
CA GLY A 95 0.78 7.13 0.95
C GLY A 95 2.04 7.48 1.77
N LEU A 96 3.20 6.99 1.36
CA LEU A 96 4.50 7.31 1.95
C LEU A 96 5.15 8.58 1.34
N GLY A 97 4.46 9.27 0.43
CA GLY A 97 4.94 10.50 -0.20
C GLY A 97 5.80 10.30 -1.45
N ALA A 98 5.87 9.08 -1.99
CA ALA A 98 6.52 8.83 -3.27
C ALA A 98 5.57 9.06 -4.46
N THR A 99 6.13 9.16 -5.66
CA THR A 99 5.39 9.31 -6.92
C THR A 99 5.61 8.06 -7.80
N PRO A 100 4.92 6.94 -7.52
CA PRO A 100 5.10 5.72 -8.30
C PRO A 100 4.37 5.79 -9.65
N THR A 101 4.94 5.10 -10.65
CA THR A 101 4.30 4.87 -11.94
C THR A 101 3.83 3.41 -12.00
N TRP A 102 2.53 3.20 -12.16
CA TRP A 102 1.93 1.89 -12.38
C TRP A 102 2.04 1.51 -13.86
N ILE A 103 2.50 0.28 -14.13
CA ILE A 103 2.65 -0.26 -15.49
C ILE A 103 1.87 -1.56 -15.57
N GLY A 104 1.07 -1.75 -16.61
CA GLY A 104 0.36 -3.01 -16.79
C GLY A 104 -0.55 -3.01 -17.99
N PHE A 105 -1.30 -4.10 -18.17
CA PHE A 105 -2.29 -4.18 -19.24
C PHE A 105 -3.64 -3.63 -18.79
N SER A 106 -4.38 -3.00 -19.69
CA SER A 106 -5.78 -2.65 -19.44
C SER A 106 -6.60 -2.78 -20.72
N GLY A 107 -7.81 -3.29 -20.61
CA GLY A 107 -8.76 -3.35 -21.72
C GLY A 107 -10.19 -3.51 -21.20
N GLY A 108 -11.16 -3.14 -22.03
CA GLY A 108 -12.59 -3.21 -21.70
C GLY A 108 -13.02 -2.26 -20.58
N ALA A 109 -14.25 -2.42 -20.11
CA ALA A 109 -14.85 -1.58 -19.07
C ALA A 109 -14.07 -1.64 -17.74
N THR A 110 -13.67 -2.85 -17.31
CA THR A 110 -12.89 -3.06 -16.08
C THR A 110 -11.51 -2.41 -16.16
N GLY A 111 -10.85 -2.46 -17.32
CA GLY A 111 -9.58 -1.75 -17.53
C GLY A 111 -9.73 -0.24 -17.45
N ARG A 112 -10.81 0.33 -18.00
CA ARG A 112 -11.11 1.76 -17.86
C ARG A 112 -11.38 2.15 -16.41
N GLU A 113 -12.14 1.34 -15.68
CA GLU A 113 -12.40 1.54 -14.24
C GLU A 113 -11.09 1.53 -13.43
N LEU A 114 -10.20 0.57 -13.72
CA LEU A 114 -8.89 0.46 -13.06
C LEU A 114 -8.07 1.74 -13.25
N LEU A 115 -7.93 2.20 -14.49
CA LEU A 115 -7.15 3.40 -14.81
C LEU A 115 -7.78 4.66 -14.21
N ALA A 116 -9.11 4.76 -14.22
CA ALA A 116 -9.81 5.87 -13.58
C ALA A 116 -9.54 5.89 -12.06
N GLY A 117 -9.63 4.75 -11.39
CA GLY A 117 -9.34 4.66 -9.96
C GLY A 117 -7.89 4.98 -9.61
N LEU A 118 -6.91 4.51 -10.39
CA LEU A 118 -5.50 4.85 -10.17
C LEU A 118 -5.23 6.35 -10.35
N ARG A 119 -5.87 6.99 -11.33
CA ARG A 119 -5.77 8.43 -11.56
C ARG A 119 -6.39 9.26 -10.43
N LEU A 120 -7.52 8.82 -9.89
CA LEU A 120 -8.15 9.47 -8.72
C LEU A 120 -7.24 9.43 -7.48
N LEU A 121 -6.37 8.43 -7.38
CA LEU A 121 -5.36 8.31 -6.34
C LEU A 121 -4.05 9.04 -6.69
N GLU A 122 -4.03 9.79 -7.79
CA GLU A 122 -2.88 10.53 -8.31
C GLU A 122 -1.64 9.63 -8.49
N ILE A 123 -1.87 8.41 -8.97
CA ILE A 123 -0.84 7.45 -9.38
C ILE A 123 -0.70 7.55 -10.90
N GLU A 124 0.52 7.76 -11.38
CA GLU A 124 0.81 7.79 -12.81
C GLU A 124 0.61 6.40 -13.43
N THR A 125 0.09 6.32 -14.65
CA THR A 125 -0.22 5.06 -15.31
C THR A 125 0.40 4.96 -16.69
N MET A 126 1.13 3.89 -16.98
CA MET A 126 1.57 3.47 -18.31
C MET A 126 0.92 2.14 -18.67
N ALA A 127 -0.21 2.21 -19.38
CA ALA A 127 -1.01 1.04 -19.69
C ALA A 127 -0.79 0.54 -21.13
N GLY A 128 -0.43 -0.74 -21.27
CA GLY A 128 -0.52 -1.44 -22.56
C GLY A 128 -1.97 -1.81 -22.85
N ARG A 129 -2.45 -1.55 -24.08
CA ARG A 129 -3.77 -2.02 -24.50
C ARG A 129 -3.76 -3.54 -24.66
N SER A 130 -4.73 -4.21 -24.07
CA SER A 130 -4.99 -5.61 -24.38
C SER A 130 -5.69 -5.70 -25.74
N TYR A 131 -5.37 -6.72 -26.55
CA TYR A 131 -5.78 -6.89 -27.95
C TYR A 131 -7.30 -6.99 -28.19
N ARG A 132 -8.13 -6.93 -27.13
CA ARG A 132 -9.59 -6.93 -27.19
C ARG A 132 -10.15 -5.66 -26.58
N ASP A 133 -10.18 -4.58 -27.35
CA ASP A 133 -11.09 -3.46 -27.13
C ASP A 133 -11.88 -3.27 -28.44
N PRO A 134 -13.20 -3.54 -28.46
CA PRO A 134 -14.08 -3.22 -29.59
C PRO A 134 -14.33 -1.71 -29.73
#